data_AF-A0A543KKK7-F1
#
_entry.id   AF-A0A543KKK7-F1
#
_cell.length_a   1.000
_cell.length_b   1.000
_cell.length_c   1.000
_cell.angle_alpha   90.00
_cell.angle_beta   90.00
_cell.angle_gamma   90.00
#
_symmetry.space_group_name_H-M   'P 1'
#
loop_
_entity.id
_entity.type
_entity.pdbx_description
1 polymer ?
#
loop_
_entity_poly.entity_id
_entity_poly.type
_entity_poly.pdbx_seq_one_letter_code
_entity_poly.pdbx_strand_id
1 'polypeptide(L)' 'MSVPDPGLRTIGLVRWGVVAWLVVLAVVLAVPSLRTGDRAWWVWVPVAGALLGALGHGYLARGRGNARDA' A
#
# COMPACT_ATOMS: atom_id res chain seq x y z
N MET A 1 -7.21 29.73 10.87
CA MET A 1 -7.81 28.80 9.89
C MET A 1 -7.54 27.39 10.38
N SER A 2 -8.51 26.71 10.96
CA SER A 2 -8.34 25.33 11.44
C SER A 2 -8.35 24.38 10.25
N VAL A 3 -7.25 23.66 10.01
CA VAL A 3 -7.21 22.58 9.03
C VAL A 3 -8.20 21.50 9.49
N PRO A 4 -9.20 21.12 8.68
CA PRO A 4 -10.09 20.02 9.03
C PRO A 4 -9.27 18.76 9.28
N ASP A 5 -9.40 18.17 10.48
CA ASP A 5 -8.83 16.85 10.75
C ASP A 5 -9.61 15.85 9.89
N PRO A 6 -8.98 15.20 8.90
CA PRO A 6 -9.68 14.25 8.03
C PRO A 6 -10.19 13.02 8.81
N GLY A 7 -9.88 12.88 10.11
CA GLY A 7 -10.30 11.77 10.97
C GLY A 7 -9.61 10.44 10.62
N LEU A 8 -8.95 10.39 9.46
CA LEU A 8 -8.26 9.23 8.94
C LEU A 8 -6.76 9.40 9.16
N ARG A 9 -6.23 8.69 10.17
CA ARG A 9 -4.78 8.67 10.40
C ARG A 9 -4.10 8.14 9.15
N THR A 10 -3.12 8.88 8.62
CA THR A 10 -2.33 8.50 7.42
C THR A 10 -1.80 7.07 7.50
N ILE A 11 -1.38 6.62 8.69
CA ILE A 11 -0.93 5.25 8.93
C ILE A 11 -2.01 4.18 8.67
N GLY A 12 -3.27 4.50 8.96
CA GLY A 12 -4.44 3.66 8.67
C GLY A 12 -4.69 3.55 7.17
N LEU A 13 -4.59 4.67 6.44
CA LEU A 13 -4.69 4.68 4.98
C LEU A 13 -3.63 3.80 4.32
N VAL A 14 -2.37 3.96 4.73
CA VAL A 14 -1.25 3.16 4.19
C VAL A 14 -1.47 1.68 4.48
N ARG A 15 -1.93 1.33 5.70
CA ARG A 15 -2.22 -0.08 6.04
C ARG A 15 -3.30 -0.67 5.13
N TRP A 16 -4.39 0.06 4.89
CA TRP A 16 -5.45 -0.39 3.98
C TRP A 16 -4.96 -0.49 2.52
N GLY A 17 -4.09 0.42 2.08
CA GLY A 17 -3.45 0.33 0.78
C GLY A 17 -2.61 -0.94 0.62
N VAL A 18 -1.83 -1.31 1.65
CA VAL A 18 -1.07 -2.59 1.66
C VAL A 18 -2.00 -3.79 1.56
N VAL A 19 -3.07 -3.82 2.36
CA VAL A 19 -4.05 -4.91 2.33
C VAL A 19 -4.70 -5.02 0.95
N ALA A 20 -5.08 -3.89 0.35
CA ALA A 20 -5.65 -3.87 -1.00
C ALA A 20 -4.67 -4.44 -2.05
N TRP A 21 -3.38 -4.07 -1.98
CA TRP A 21 -2.37 -4.62 -2.88
C TRP A 21 -2.17 -6.13 -2.70
N LEU A 22 -2.22 -6.64 -1.47
CA LEU A 22 -2.16 -8.08 -1.20
C LEU A 22 -3.38 -8.82 -1.77
N VAL A 23 -4.57 -8.22 -1.71
CA VAL A 23 -5.77 -8.77 -2.35
C VAL A 23 -5.60 -8.82 -3.87
N VAL A 24 -5.09 -7.76 -4.49
CA VAL A 24 -4.81 -7.74 -5.94
C VAL A 24 -3.78 -8.80 -6.31
N LEU A 25 -2.71 -8.96 -5.51
CA LEU A 25 -1.72 -10.01 -5.72
C LEU A 25 -2.38 -11.40 -5.69
N ALA A 26 -3.23 -11.66 -4.71
CA ALA A 26 -3.95 -12.93 -4.62
C ALA A 26 -4.80 -13.20 -5.87
N VAL A 27 -5.50 -12.18 -6.39
CA VAL A 27 -6.29 -12.29 -7.64
C VAL A 27 -5.39 -12.60 -8.83
N VAL A 28 -4.26 -11.91 -9.00
CA VAL A 28 -3.32 -12.15 -10.11
C VAL A 28 -2.72 -13.56 -10.05
N LEU A 29 -2.45 -14.08 -8.84
CA LEU A 29 -1.94 -15.44 -8.68
C LEU A 29 -3.03 -16.50 -8.96
N ALA A 30 -4.25 -16.25 -8.51
CA ALA A 30 -5.40 -17.15 -8.66
C ALA A 30 -5.91 -17.24 -10.11
N VAL A 31 -5.66 -16.22 -10.94
CA VAL A 31 -6.10 -16.17 -12.34
C VAL A 31 -4.88 -16.19 -13.27
N PRO A 32 -4.44 -17.37 -13.76
CA PRO A 32 -3.23 -17.50 -14.56
C PRO A 32 -3.20 -16.63 -15.82
N SER A 33 -4.35 -16.39 -16.45
CA SER A 33 -4.47 -15.54 -17.64
C SER A 33 -4.09 -14.07 -17.39
N LEU A 34 -4.04 -13.62 -16.13
CA LEU A 34 -3.54 -12.29 -15.76
C LEU A 34 -2.02 -12.20 -15.68
N ARG A 35 -1.29 -13.33 -15.79
CA ARG A 35 0.18 -13.40 -15.65
C ARG A 35 0.83 -14.31 -16.71
N THR A 36 0.28 -14.32 -17.91
CA THR A 36 0.79 -15.07 -19.07
C THR A 36 1.09 -14.16 -20.25
N GLY A 37 1.98 -14.60 -21.15
CA GLY A 37 2.39 -13.84 -22.34
C GLY A 37 2.95 -12.47 -21.96
N ASP A 38 2.51 -11.43 -22.66
CA ASP A 38 2.92 -10.03 -22.43
C ASP A 38 2.55 -9.50 -21.02
N ARG A 39 1.66 -10.18 -20.30
CA ARG A 39 1.22 -9.80 -18.95
C ARG A 39 1.97 -10.54 -17.85
N ALA A 40 2.94 -11.40 -18.18
CA ALA A 40 3.67 -12.18 -17.18
C ALA A 40 4.31 -11.32 -16.07
N TRP A 41 4.68 -10.08 -16.39
CA TRP A 41 5.27 -9.12 -15.45
C TRP A 41 4.24 -8.45 -14.52
N TRP A 42 2.93 -8.56 -14.77
CA TRP A 42 1.87 -7.91 -13.98
C TRP A 42 1.88 -8.32 -12.51
N VAL A 43 2.38 -9.51 -12.18
CA VAL A 43 2.55 -9.97 -10.78
C VAL A 43 3.41 -9.02 -9.95
N TRP A 44 4.36 -8.30 -10.59
CA TRP A 44 5.26 -7.39 -9.89
C TRP A 44 4.61 -6.06 -9.51
N VAL A 45 3.52 -5.67 -10.17
CA VAL A 45 2.78 -4.44 -9.84
C VAL A 45 2.21 -4.50 -8.41
N PRO A 46 1.40 -5.51 -8.02
CA PRO A 46 0.92 -5.60 -6.65
C PRO A 46 2.01 -5.96 -5.64
N VAL A 47 3.08 -6.67 -6.06
CA VAL A 47 4.25 -6.89 -5.20
C VAL A 47 4.93 -5.57 -4.84
N ALA A 48 5.19 -4.72 -5.83
CA ALA A 48 5.79 -3.40 -5.60
C ALA A 48 4.88 -2.51 -4.76
N GLY A 49 3.57 -2.48 -5.04
CA GLY A 49 2.60 -1.73 -4.26
C GLY A 49 2.55 -2.15 -2.79
N ALA A 50 2.52 -3.46 -2.52
CA ALA A 50 2.55 -3.99 -1.16
C ALA A 50 3.89 -3.69 -0.44
N LEU A 51 5.03 -3.88 -1.12
CA LEU A 51 6.35 -3.60 -0.56
C LEU A 51 6.54 -2.11 -0.22
N LEU A 52 6.24 -1.22 -1.16
CA LEU A 52 6.35 0.22 -0.95
C LEU A 52 5.39 0.69 0.14
N GLY A 53 4.16 0.18 0.17
CA GLY A 53 3.21 0.46 1.24
C GLY A 53 3.71 -0.04 2.60
N ALA A 54 4.31 -1.23 2.69
CA ALA A 54 4.86 -1.78 3.92
C ALA A 54 6.06 -0.96 4.41
N LEU A 55 6.95 -0.53 3.50
CA LEU A 55 8.06 0.37 3.81
C LEU A 55 7.54 1.73 4.31
N GLY A 56 6.55 2.31 3.64
CA GLY A 56 5.89 3.55 4.07
C GLY A 56 5.23 3.40 5.44
N HIS A 57 4.55 2.28 5.70
CA HIS A 57 3.97 1.97 7.00
C HIS A 57 5.05 1.90 8.09
N GLY A 58 6.14 1.17 7.83
CA GLY A 58 7.28 1.07 8.74
C GLY A 58 7.99 2.40 8.98
N TYR A 59 7.99 3.30 8.00
CA TYR A 59 8.49 4.66 8.15
C TYR A 59 7.58 5.49 9.07
N LEU A 60 6.27 5.48 8.82
CA LEU A 60 5.27 6.20 9.63
C LEU A 60 5.20 5.67 11.08
N ALA A 61 5.22 4.34 11.25
CA ALA A 61 5.13 3.67 12.54
C ALA A 61 6.32 3.99 13.46
N ARG A 62 7.50 4.29 12.88
CA ARG A 62 8.70 4.72 13.64
C ARG A 62 8.67 6.19 14.06
N GLY A 63 7.56 6.89 13.90
CA GLY A 63 7.40 8.28 14.33
C GLY A 63 8.01 9.32 13.40
N ARG A 64 8.73 8.94 12.34
CA ARG A 64 9.26 9.88 11.33
C ARG A 64 8.20 10.53 10.44
N GLY A 65 6.95 10.04 10.52
CA GLY A 65 5.81 10.61 9.81
C GLY A 65 4.80 11.32 10.71
N ASN A 66 5.06 11.39 12.02
CA ASN A 66 4.27 12.23 12.89
C ASN A 66 4.88 13.63 12.82
N ALA A 67 4.18 14.55 12.15
CA ALA A 67 4.29 15.98 12.40
C ALA A 67 3.80 16.30 13.83
N ARG A 68 4.37 15.65 14.85
CA ARG A 68 4.13 15.90 16.27
C ARG A 68 5.15 16.87 16.87
N ASP A 69 6.11 17.33 16.07
CA ASP A 69 7.09 18.35 16.44
C ASP A 69 6.78 19.70 15.76
N ALA A 70 5.51 20.11 15.72
CA ALA A 70 5.09 21.47 15.33
C ALA A 70 4.19 22.07 16.40
#